data_AF-A0A1B6INR1-F1
#
_entry.id   AF-A0A1B6INR1-F1
#
_cell.length_a   1.000
_cell.length_b   1.000
_cell.length_c   1.000
_cell.angle_alpha   90.00
_cell.angle_beta   90.00
_cell.angle_gamma   90.00
#
_symmetry.space_group_name_H-M   'P 1'
#
loop_
_entity.id
_entity.type
_entity.pdbx_description
1 polymer ?
#
loop_
_entity_poly.entity_id
_entity_poly.type
_entity_poly.pdbx_seq_one_letter_code
_entity_poly.pdbx_strand_id
1 'polypeptide(L)'
;SMHPTLQTLYKYIVILTAIVNNFHVHTQETRPFLNTYVGEGKVPFVVFVNTIVKGGMNKKCTGTLLDKNWVLTLASCVAEPSNTTNVTVQANLISYDIPSPRSQ
;
A
#
# COMPACT_ATOMS: atom_id res chain seq x y z
N SER A 1 49.57 34.06 -24.49
CA SER A 1 48.23 34.67 -24.33
C SER A 1 47.21 33.73 -24.97
N MET A 2 46.06 33.50 -24.34
CA MET A 2 45.03 32.60 -24.86
C MET A 2 44.25 33.31 -25.98
N HIS A 3 44.06 32.67 -27.14
CA HIS A 3 43.28 33.21 -28.25
C HIS A 3 41.81 33.47 -27.83
N PRO A 4 41.17 34.58 -28.25
CA PRO A 4 39.84 34.98 -27.74
C PRO A 4 38.73 33.94 -27.94
N THR A 5 38.83 33.12 -29.00
CA THR A 5 37.88 32.02 -29.24
C THR A 5 38.01 30.89 -28.20
N LEU A 6 39.22 30.61 -27.74
CA LEU A 6 39.50 29.56 -26.76
C LEU A 6 38.99 29.93 -25.36
N GLN A 7 39.02 31.22 -25.01
CA GLN A 7 38.41 31.73 -23.77
C GLN A 7 36.89 31.59 -23.78
N THR A 8 36.26 31.89 -24.91
CA THR A 8 34.81 31.76 -25.09
C THR A 8 34.38 30.30 -24.98
N LEU A 9 35.10 29.38 -25.62
CA LEU A 9 34.84 27.94 -25.52
C LEU A 9 34.99 27.42 -24.08
N TYR A 10 36.04 27.84 -23.38
CA TYR A 10 36.28 27.43 -21.99
C TYR A 10 35.13 27.86 -21.05
N LYS A 11 34.59 29.07 -21.23
CA LYS A 11 33.42 29.54 -20.46
C LYS A 11 32.19 28.66 -20.69
N TYR A 12 31.91 28.28 -21.94
CA TYR A 12 30.79 27.38 -22.23
C TYR A 12 30.98 26.00 -21.60
N ILE A 13 32.19 25.44 -21.62
CA ILE A 13 32.49 24.15 -20.98
C ILE A 13 32.26 24.22 -19.47
N VAL A 14 32.75 25.27 -18.81
CA VAL A 14 32.55 25.47 -17.36
C VAL A 14 31.06 25.60 -17.02
N ILE A 15 30.29 26.33 -17.82
CA ILE A 15 28.84 26.47 -17.61
C ILE A 15 28.12 25.13 -17.80
N LEU A 16 28.42 24.39 -18.86
CA LEU A 16 27.80 23.09 -19.14
C LEU A 16 28.13 22.06 -18.06
N THR A 17 29.39 22.00 -17.61
CA THR A 17 29.80 21.09 -16.52
C THR A 17 29.12 21.45 -15.20
N ALA A 18 28.98 22.74 -14.89
CA ALA A 18 28.24 23.18 -13.70
C ALA A 18 26.76 22.79 -13.77
N ILE A 19 26.10 22.95 -14.92
CA ILE A 19 24.69 22.58 -15.10
C ILE A 19 24.51 21.06 -14.95
N VAL A 20 25.35 20.26 -15.62
CA VAL A 20 25.25 18.80 -15.58
C VAL A 20 25.54 18.25 -14.19
N ASN A 21 26.53 18.79 -13.48
CA ASN A 21 26.90 18.31 -12.14
C ASN A 21 25.88 18.69 -11.06
N ASN A 22 25.15 19.79 -11.22
CA ASN A 22 24.11 20.21 -10.26
C ASN A 22 22.72 19.64 -10.61
N PHE A 23 22.59 18.87 -11.69
CA PHE A 23 21.33 18.26 -12.06
C PHE A 23 21.08 16.99 -11.24
N HIS A 24 20.51 17.17 -10.05
CA HIS A 24 20.01 16.05 -9.26
C HIS A 24 18.59 15.72 -9.72
N VAL A 25 18.44 14.70 -10.56
CA VAL A 25 17.13 14.13 -10.87
C VAL A 25 16.63 13.42 -9.61
N HIS A 26 15.72 14.07 -8.89
CA HIS A 26 14.94 13.38 -7.89
C HIS A 26 13.98 12.46 -8.64
N THR A 27 14.31 11.18 -8.78
CA THR A 27 13.36 10.19 -9.27
C THR A 27 12.19 10.20 -8.31
N GLN A 28 11.05 10.71 -8.76
CA GLN A 28 9.80 10.62 -8.03
C GLN A 28 9.51 9.13 -7.80
N GLU A 29 9.35 8.73 -6.55
CA GLU A 29 8.97 7.36 -6.24
C GLU A 29 7.73 6.99 -7.06
N THR A 30 7.80 5.84 -7.72
CA THR A 30 6.72 5.25 -8.50
C THR A 30 5.41 5.31 -7.73
N ARG A 31 4.33 5.74 -8.38
CA ARG A 31 2.96 5.67 -7.85
C ARG A 31 2.78 4.36 -7.05
N PRO A 32 2.28 4.39 -5.81
CA PRO A 32 1.96 3.15 -5.10
C PRO A 32 1.05 2.30 -5.99
N PHE A 33 1.44 1.06 -6.25
CA PHE A 33 0.59 0.13 -7.01
C PHE A 33 -0.75 0.01 -6.27
N LEU A 34 -1.85 0.31 -6.96
CA LEU A 34 -3.22 0.24 -6.40
C LEU A 34 -3.52 -1.16 -5.84
N ASN A 35 -2.85 -2.17 -6.37
CA ASN A 35 -2.85 -3.55 -5.91
C ASN A 35 -1.45 -4.15 -6.09
N THR A 36 -0.81 -4.53 -4.99
CA THR A 36 0.38 -5.39 -5.01
C THR A 36 -0.05 -6.79 -4.62
N TYR A 37 0.32 -7.78 -5.44
CA TYR A 37 0.24 -9.17 -5.05
C TYR A 37 1.26 -9.44 -3.95
N VAL A 38 0.78 -9.98 -2.83
CA VAL A 38 1.63 -10.41 -1.72
C VAL A 38 1.79 -11.92 -1.82
N GLY A 39 3.03 -12.36 -2.04
CA GLY A 39 3.33 -13.79 -2.08
C GLY A 39 2.98 -14.49 -0.78
N GLU A 40 2.75 -15.81 -0.86
CA GLU A 40 2.41 -16.63 0.30
C GLU A 40 3.42 -16.46 1.44
N GLY A 41 2.92 -16.42 2.67
CA GLY A 41 3.73 -16.31 3.88
C GLY A 41 4.43 -14.96 4.10
N LYS A 42 4.25 -13.95 3.24
CA LYS A 42 4.89 -12.63 3.42
C LYS A 42 4.23 -11.76 4.48
N VAL A 43 2.95 -11.95 4.73
CA VAL A 43 2.16 -11.20 5.73
C VAL A 43 1.32 -12.14 6.61
N PRO A 44 1.95 -13.07 7.34
CA PRO A 44 1.24 -14.16 8.04
C PRO A 44 0.35 -13.67 9.19
N PHE A 45 0.49 -12.41 9.60
CA PHE A 45 -0.33 -11.77 10.63
C PHE A 45 -1.66 -11.22 10.10
N VAL A 46 -1.86 -11.13 8.79
CA VAL A 46 -3.11 -10.62 8.21
C VAL A 46 -4.19 -11.69 8.33
N VAL A 47 -5.33 -11.33 8.90
CA VAL A 47 -6.49 -12.22 9.07
C VAL A 47 -7.74 -11.62 8.45
N PHE A 48 -8.60 -12.48 7.94
CA PHE A 48 -9.94 -12.13 7.50
C PHE A 48 -10.90 -12.20 8.69
N VAL A 49 -11.62 -11.10 8.93
CA VAL A 49 -12.60 -10.97 10.00
C VAL A 49 -13.98 -10.86 9.37
N ASN A 50 -14.84 -11.84 9.64
CA ASN A 50 -16.21 -11.85 9.14
C ASN A 50 -17.20 -11.81 10.31
N THR A 51 -18.02 -10.77 10.33
CA THR A 51 -19.02 -10.54 11.36
C THR A 51 -20.42 -10.69 10.76
N ILE A 52 -21.21 -11.60 11.33
CA ILE A 52 -22.59 -11.86 10.93
C ILE A 52 -23.54 -11.10 11.86
N VAL A 53 -24.28 -10.16 11.30
CA VAL A 53 -25.21 -9.30 12.02
C VAL A 53 -26.63 -9.83 11.87
N LYS A 54 -27.38 -9.97 12.99
CA LYS A 54 -28.79 -10.40 12.94
C LYS A 54 -29.62 -9.42 12.10
N GLY A 55 -30.22 -9.93 11.03
CA GLY A 55 -31.11 -9.15 10.14
C GLY A 55 -30.38 -8.18 9.19
N GLY A 56 -29.06 -8.31 9.01
CA GLY A 56 -28.25 -7.40 8.19
C GLY A 56 -27.23 -8.08 7.27
N MET A 57 -26.38 -7.25 6.65
CA MET A 57 -25.25 -7.68 5.82
C MET A 57 -24.06 -8.14 6.67
N ASN A 58 -23.33 -9.14 6.17
CA ASN A 58 -22.06 -9.57 6.75
C ASN A 58 -21.00 -8.48 6.55
N LYS A 59 -20.27 -8.12 7.62
CA LYS A 59 -19.12 -7.23 7.52
C LYS A 59 -17.87 -8.05 7.21
N LYS A 60 -17.24 -7.72 6.10
CA LYS A 60 -15.97 -8.30 5.65
C LYS A 60 -14.86 -7.30 5.96
N CYS A 61 -14.02 -7.64 6.91
CA CYS A 61 -12.96 -6.78 7.40
C CYS A 61 -11.61 -7.52 7.42
N THR A 62 -10.57 -6.73 7.63
CA THR A 62 -9.21 -7.22 7.90
C THR A 62 -8.90 -7.05 9.39
N GLY A 63 -8.03 -7.91 9.91
CA GLY A 63 -7.42 -7.77 11.22
C GLY A 63 -5.94 -8.14 11.21
N THR A 64 -5.30 -7.95 12.35
CA THR A 64 -3.91 -8.31 12.62
C THR A 64 -3.83 -9.27 13.80
N LEU A 65 -3.25 -10.44 13.58
CA LEU A 65 -2.94 -11.40 14.65
C LEU A 65 -1.79 -10.85 15.50
N LEU A 66 -2.07 -10.54 16.76
CA LEU A 66 -1.07 -10.07 17.73
C LEU A 66 -0.45 -11.24 18.50
N ASP A 67 -1.26 -12.26 18.79
CA ASP A 67 -0.87 -13.49 19.48
C ASP A 67 -1.86 -14.61 19.08
N LYS A 68 -1.59 -15.85 19.47
CA LYS A 68 -2.36 -17.07 19.14
C LYS A 68 -3.87 -16.91 19.28
N ASN A 69 -4.32 -16.11 20.25
CA ASN A 69 -5.74 -15.90 20.55
C ASN A 69 -6.16 -14.42 20.51
N TRP A 70 -5.31 -13.51 20.01
CA TRP A 70 -5.57 -12.08 20.03
C TRP A 70 -5.47 -11.47 18.63
N VAL A 71 -6.56 -10.84 18.19
CA VAL A 71 -6.64 -10.13 16.91
C VAL A 71 -7.03 -8.68 17.16
N LEU A 72 -6.28 -7.76 16.54
CA LEU A 72 -6.61 -6.35 16.45
C LEU A 72 -7.42 -6.09 15.18
N THR A 73 -8.56 -5.40 15.32
CA THR A 73 -9.38 -4.93 14.19
C THR A 73 -10.13 -3.65 14.59
N LEU A 74 -10.86 -3.06 13.66
CA LEU A 74 -11.67 -1.88 13.92
C LEU A 74 -12.90 -2.24 14.76
N ALA A 75 -13.25 -1.38 15.72
CA ALA A 75 -14.48 -1.55 16.49
C ALA A 75 -15.71 -1.63 15.57
N SER A 76 -15.77 -0.83 14.50
CA SER A 76 -16.86 -0.86 13.52
C SER A 76 -17.01 -2.20 12.78
N CYS A 77 -16.00 -3.08 12.80
CA CYS A 77 -16.07 -4.42 12.21
C CYS A 77 -16.75 -5.44 13.12
N VAL A 78 -16.78 -5.21 14.45
CA VAL A 78 -17.23 -6.20 15.45
C VAL A 78 -18.31 -5.68 16.40
N ALA A 79 -18.34 -4.38 16.65
CA ALA A 79 -19.32 -3.72 17.50
C ALA A 79 -20.53 -3.33 16.64
N GLU A 80 -21.67 -3.90 16.99
CA GLU A 80 -22.98 -3.56 16.44
C GLU A 80 -23.94 -3.30 17.61
N PRO A 81 -24.78 -2.25 17.57
CA PRO A 81 -25.80 -2.03 18.60
C PRO A 81 -26.89 -3.12 18.60
N SER A 82 -27.03 -3.89 17.52
CA SER A 82 -28.01 -4.98 17.38
C SER A 82 -27.31 -6.33 17.33
N ASN A 83 -27.17 -6.98 18.50
CA ASN A 83 -26.85 -8.40 18.70
C ASN A 83 -26.07 -9.07 17.54
N THR A 84 -24.76 -8.79 17.47
CA THR A 84 -23.82 -9.59 16.67
C THR A 84 -24.03 -11.06 17.00
N THR A 85 -24.29 -11.88 15.98
CA THR A 85 -24.56 -13.31 16.21
C THR A 85 -23.29 -14.13 16.29
N ASN A 86 -22.32 -13.86 15.42
CA ASN A 86 -21.07 -14.61 15.35
C ASN A 86 -19.98 -13.77 14.68
N VAL A 87 -18.77 -13.82 15.25
CA VAL A 87 -17.54 -13.31 14.64
C VAL A 87 -16.66 -14.50 14.30
N THR A 88 -16.20 -14.60 13.06
CA THR A 88 -15.23 -15.61 12.64
C THR A 88 -13.93 -14.94 12.18
N VAL A 89 -12.81 -15.58 12.51
CA VAL A 89 -11.47 -15.15 12.12
C VAL A 89 -10.84 -16.27 11.31
N GLN A 90 -10.31 -15.93 10.13
CA GLN A 90 -9.55 -16.85 9.30
C GLN A 90 -8.15 -16.30 9.06
N ALA A 91 -7.13 -17.06 9.45
CA ALA A 91 -5.73 -16.78 9.15
C ALA A 91 -5.28 -17.54 7.90
N ASN A 92 -4.10 -17.18 7.38
CA ASN A 92 -3.48 -17.82 6.22
C ASN A 92 -4.36 -17.78 4.94
N LEU A 93 -5.10 -16.69 4.76
CA LEU A 93 -5.94 -16.48 3.59
C LEU A 93 -5.13 -15.84 2.46
N ILE A 94 -4.96 -16.54 1.34
CA ILE A 94 -4.14 -16.10 0.19
C ILE A 94 -4.96 -15.45 -0.93
N SER A 95 -6.28 -15.66 -0.94
CA SER A 95 -7.22 -15.07 -1.89
C SER A 95 -8.60 -14.98 -1.27
N TYR A 96 -9.33 -13.91 -1.58
CA TYR A 96 -10.74 -13.76 -1.26
C TYR A 96 -11.50 -13.25 -2.48
N ASP A 97 -12.56 -13.94 -2.88
CA ASP A 97 -13.39 -13.52 -4.00
C ASP A 97 -14.22 -12.29 -3.61
N ILE A 98 -13.89 -11.14 -4.18
CA ILE A 98 -14.72 -9.93 -4.10
C ILE A 98 -15.74 -10.01 -5.25
N PRO A 99 -17.05 -10.13 -4.98
CA PRO A 99 -18.06 -10.04 -6.04
C PRO A 99 -17.91 -8.70 -6.76
N SER A 100 -17.88 -8.75 -8.09
CA SER A 100 -17.74 -7.55 -8.92
C SER A 100 -18.82 -6.51 -8.56
N PRO A 101 -18.48 -5.22 -8.39
CA PRO A 101 -19.45 -4.16 -8.14
C PRO A 101 -20.52 -4.02 -9.24
N ARG A 102 -20.32 -4.66 -10.40
CA ARG A 102 -21.23 -4.63 -11.56
C ARG A 102 -22.28 -5.74 -11.58
N SER A 103 -22.44 -6.52 -10.51
CA SER A 103 -23.47 -7.58 -10.43
C SER A 103 -24.65 -7.25 -9.51
N GLN A 104 -24.88 -5.97 -9.20
CA GLN A 104 -26.12 -5.49 -8.56
C GLN A 104 -26.77 -4.44 -9.46
#